data_AF-A0A850DMM5-F1
#
_entry.id   AF-A0A850DMM5-F1
#
_cell.length_a   1.000
_cell.length_b   1.000
_cell.length_c   1.000
_cell.angle_alpha   90.00
_cell.angle_beta   90.00
_cell.angle_gamma   90.00
#
_symmetry.space_group_name_H-M   'P 1'
#
loop_
_entity.id
_entity.type
_entity.pdbx_description
1 polymer ?
#
loop_
_entity_poly.entity_id
_entity_poly.type
_entity_poly.pdbx_seq_one_letter_code
_entity_poly.pdbx_strand_id
1 'polypeptide(L)' 'DVPASALVDTLARRTGGTAVVLWSQQESTALVPAVRACSAAGGRVLVAGPGWAAARLPAGVRGVADLPAAVAALT' A
#
# COMPACT_ATOMS: atom_id res chain seq x y z
N ASP A 1 0.80 5.74 13.17
CA ASP A 1 1.30 5.15 11.91
C ASP A 1 1.47 3.64 12.10
N VAL A 2 1.57 2.86 11.03
CA VAL A 2 1.83 1.41 11.10
C VAL A 2 3.28 1.18 10.67
N PRO A 3 4.14 0.59 11.51
CA PRO A 3 5.52 0.31 11.14
C PRO A 3 5.62 -0.65 9.96
N ALA A 4 6.61 -0.44 9.08
CA ALA A 4 6.82 -1.30 7.92
C ALA A 4 7.12 -2.76 8.31
N SER A 5 7.80 -3.01 9.44
CA SER A 5 8.04 -4.36 9.96
C SER A 5 6.74 -5.09 10.28
N ALA A 6 5.78 -4.42 10.91
CA ALA A 6 4.48 -5.01 11.23
C ALA A 6 3.69 -5.39 9.96
N LEU A 7 3.83 -4.60 8.88
CA LEU A 7 3.24 -4.93 7.57
C LEU A 7 3.88 -6.18 6.97
N VAL A 8 5.21 -6.26 6.96
CA VAL A 8 5.97 -7.42 6.46
C VAL A 8 5.63 -8.67 7.25
N ASP A 9 5.64 -8.60 8.59
CA ASP A 9 5.30 -9.73 9.45
C ASP A 9 3.89 -10.22 9.21
N THR A 10 2.95 -9.31 8.93
CA THR A 10 1.56 -9.66 8.61
C THR A 10 1.46 -10.37 7.27
N LEU A 11 2.19 -9.89 6.26
CA LEU A 11 2.25 -10.53 4.94
C LEU A 11 2.89 -11.91 5.02
N ALA A 12 3.98 -12.07 5.77
CA ALA A 12 4.67 -13.34 5.95
C ALA A 12 3.77 -14.44 6.57
N ARG A 13 2.78 -14.05 7.38
CA ARG A 13 1.80 -14.98 7.97
C ARG A 13 0.67 -15.39 7.02
N ARG A 14 0.58 -14.82 5.83
CA ARG A 14 -0.51 -15.08 4.87
C ARG A 14 0.01 -15.84 3.66
N THR A 15 -0.69 -16.92 3.30
CA THR A 15 -0.41 -17.67 2.07
C THR A 15 -1.21 -17.09 0.90
N GLY A 16 -0.54 -16.83 -0.23
CA GLY A 16 -1.16 -16.33 -1.46
C GLY A 16 -1.13 -14.80 -1.57
N GLY A 17 -1.25 -14.31 -2.81
CA GLY A 17 -1.08 -12.90 -3.24
C GLY A 17 -1.99 -11.91 -2.52
N THR A 18 -1.65 -11.63 -1.27
CA THR A 18 -2.39 -10.76 -0.38
C THR A 18 -2.28 -9.33 -0.88
N ALA A 19 -3.44 -8.70 -1.08
CA ALA A 19 -3.48 -7.30 -1.42
C ALA A 19 -3.33 -6.43 -0.16
N VAL A 20 -2.56 -5.35 -0.28
CA VAL A 20 -2.33 -4.37 0.78
C VAL A 20 -2.74 -3.00 0.26
N VAL A 21 -3.62 -2.32 0.99
CA VAL A 21 -3.97 -0.93 0.72
C VAL A 21 -3.29 -0.05 1.75
N LEU A 22 -2.39 0.84 1.31
CA LEU A 22 -1.76 1.85 2.15
C LEU A 22 -2.49 3.19 1.97
N TRP A 23 -3.30 3.57 2.96
CA TRP A 23 -4.03 4.83 2.94
C TRP A 23 -3.20 5.98 3.51
N SER A 24 -3.23 7.14 2.87
CA SER A 24 -2.73 8.38 3.46
C SER A 24 -3.58 9.60 3.10
N GLN A 25 -3.93 10.41 4.11
CA GLN A 25 -4.57 11.73 3.91
C GLN A 25 -3.56 12.85 3.68
N GLN A 26 -2.30 12.69 4.09
CA GLN A 26 -1.30 13.77 4.06
C GLN A 26 0.03 13.24 3.48
N GLU A 27 0.73 14.08 2.72
CA GLU A 27 2.00 13.68 2.09
C GLU A 27 3.04 13.19 3.11
N SER A 28 3.11 13.80 4.29
CA SER A 28 4.03 13.41 5.38
C SER A 28 3.86 11.97 5.87
N THR A 29 2.69 11.37 5.64
CA THR A 29 2.38 9.97 6.03
C THR A 29 2.25 9.03 4.82
N ALA A 30 2.45 9.54 3.60
CA ALA A 30 2.51 8.76 2.37
C ALA A 30 3.91 8.11 2.21
N LEU A 31 4.19 7.11 3.05
CA LEU A 31 5.53 6.53 3.20
C LEU A 31 5.86 5.54 2.06
N VAL A 32 6.56 6.00 1.04
CA VAL A 32 7.13 5.14 -0.03
C VAL A 32 8.00 3.98 0.51
N PRO A 33 8.75 4.11 1.62
CA PRO A 33 9.43 2.95 2.22
C PRO A 33 8.49 1.81 2.62
N ALA A 34 7.29 2.12 3.12
CA ALA A 34 6.29 1.10 3.45
C ALA A 34 5.76 0.39 2.20
N VAL A 35 5.55 1.13 1.11
CA VAL A 35 5.18 0.56 -0.20
C VAL A 35 6.23 -0.46 -0.66
N ARG A 36 7.51 -0.07 -0.63
CA ARG A 36 8.62 -0.96 -1.04
C ARG A 36 8.70 -2.22 -0.17
N ALA A 37 8.54 -2.08 1.14
CA ALA A 37 8.58 -3.22 2.06
C ALA A 37 7.46 -4.23 1.76
N CYS A 38 6.23 -3.75 1.55
CA CYS A 38 5.10 -4.61 1.18
C CYS A 38 5.30 -5.30 -0.18
N SER A 39 5.82 -4.58 -1.18
CA SER A 39 6.13 -5.16 -2.49
C SER A 39 7.23 -6.22 -2.41
N ALA A 40 8.30 -5.98 -1.64
CA ALA A 40 9.38 -6.94 -1.43
C ALA A 40 8.91 -8.20 -0.68
N ALA A 41 7.91 -8.06 0.20
CA ALA A 41 7.27 -9.19 0.87
C ALA A 41 6.24 -9.94 -0.01
N GLY A 42 6.15 -9.63 -1.30
CA GLY A 42 5.25 -10.30 -2.25
C GLY A 42 3.79 -9.84 -2.20
N GLY A 43 3.49 -8.75 -1.49
CA GLY A 43 2.16 -8.16 -1.42
C GLY A 43 1.76 -7.46 -2.73
N ARG A 44 0.49 -7.57 -3.12
CA ARG A 44 -0.10 -6.76 -4.19
C ARG A 44 -0.46 -5.38 -3.62
N VAL A 45 0.40 -4.38 -3.84
CA VAL A 45 0.28 -3.07 -3.18
C VAL A 45 -0.57 -2.09 -3.97
N LEU A 46 -1.53 -1.50 -3.27
CA LEU A 46 -2.36 -0.38 -3.68
C LEU A 46 -2.10 0.79 -2.73
N VAL A 47 -2.09 2.02 -3.24
CA VAL A 47 -2.03 3.23 -2.41
C VAL A 47 -3.28 4.07 -2.62
N ALA A 48 -3.80 4.65 -1.55
CA ALA A 48 -5.09 5.33 -1.57
C ALA A 48 -5.06 6.64 -0.78
N GLY A 49 -5.82 7.63 -1.25
CA GLY A 49 -5.97 8.91 -0.58
C GLY A 49 -5.04 10.02 -1.10
N PRO A 50 -5.35 11.28 -0.79
CA PRO A 50 -4.71 12.47 -1.35
C PRO A 50 -3.24 12.63 -0.96
N GLY A 51 -2.78 12.00 0.12
CA GLY A 51 -1.37 12.06 0.53
C GLY A 51 -0.41 11.50 -0.52
N TRP A 52 -0.88 10.65 -1.44
CA TRP A 52 -0.06 10.04 -2.50
C TRP A 52 -0.01 10.85 -3.80
N ALA A 53 -0.70 12.00 -3.88
CA ALA A 53 -0.87 12.74 -5.14
C ALA A 53 0.45 13.13 -5.82
N ALA A 54 1.48 13.47 -5.04
CA ALA A 54 2.81 13.85 -5.54
C ALA A 54 3.85 12.71 -5.44
N ALA A 55 3.48 11.55 -4.90
CA ALA A 55 4.43 10.48 -4.61
C ALA A 55 4.87 9.74 -5.87
N ARG A 56 6.18 9.52 -6.00
CA ARG A 56 6.73 8.63 -7.04
C ARG A 56 6.66 7.18 -6.57
N LEU A 57 5.75 6.42 -7.16
CA LEU A 57 5.49 5.03 -6.78
C LEU A 57 6.41 4.05 -7.54
N PRO A 58 6.83 2.93 -6.91
CA PRO A 58 7.48 1.83 -7.62
C PRO A 58 6.59 1.25 -8.74
N ALA A 59 7.23 0.64 -9.73
CA ALA A 59 6.51 -0.04 -10.81
C ALA A 59 5.58 -1.13 -10.25
N GLY A 60 4.40 -1.27 -10.84
CA GLY A 60 3.39 -2.25 -10.43
C GLY A 60 2.52 -1.84 -9.23
N VAL A 61 2.83 -0.72 -8.57
CA VAL A 61 1.97 -0.15 -7.51
C VAL A 61 0.90 0.71 -8.16
N ARG A 62 -0.36 0.45 -7.83
CA ARG A 62 -1.51 1.18 -8.37
C ARG A 62 -2.07 2.16 -7.34
N GLY A 63 -2.21 3.42 -7.74
CA GLY A 63 -2.96 4.43 -7.00
C GLY A 63 -4.46 4.28 -7.22
N VAL A 64 -5.25 4.47 -6.16
CA VAL A 64 -6.71 4.53 -6.20
C VAL A 64 -7.17 5.83 -5.56
N ALA A 65 -8.14 6.50 -6.20
CA ALA A 65 -8.51 7.88 -5.86
C ALA A 65 -9.29 7.98 -4.54
N ASP A 66 -10.08 6.96 -4.22
CA ASP A 66 -10.99 6.94 -3.07
C ASP A 66 -11.15 5.53 -2.50
N LEU A 67 -11.84 5.45 -1.36
CA LEU A 67 -12.09 4.20 -0.67
C LEU A 67 -12.95 3.21 -1.50
N PRO A 68 -14.05 3.63 -2.18
CA PRO A 68 -14.78 2.74 -3.07
C PRO A 68 -13.92 2.11 -4.18
N ALA A 69 -13.08 2.90 -4.85
CA ALA A 69 -12.15 2.41 -5.87
C ALA A 69 -11.11 1.46 -5.28
N ALA A 70 -10.66 1.70 -4.05
CA ALA A 70 -9.76 0.80 -3.34
C ALA A 70 -10.40 -0.56 -3.10
N VAL A 71 -11.65 -0.60 -2.61
CA VAL A 71 -12.37 -1.85 -2.36
C VAL A 71 -12.63 -2.60 -3.66
N ALA A 72 -13.06 -1.91 -4.72
CA ALA A 72 -13.29 -2.52 -6.04
C ALA A 72 -12.01 -3.11 -6.66
N ALA A 73 -10.83 -2.59 -6.31
CA ALA A 73 -9.56 -3.15 -6.76
C ALA A 73 -9.12 -4.42 -5.99
N LEU A 74 -9.80 -4.77 -4.90
CA LEU A 74 -9.50 -5.93 -4.06
C LEU A 74 -10.30 -7.17 -4.45
N THR A 75 -11.49 -6.98 -5.04
CA THR A 75 -12.37 -8.02 -5.60
C THR A 75 -11.92 -8.45 -6.98
#